data_AF-A0A7W1Q027-F1
#
_entry.id   AF-A0A7W1Q027-F1
#
_cell.length_a   1.000
_cell.length_b   1.000
_cell.length_c   1.000
_cell.angle_alpha   90.00
_cell.angle_beta   90.00
_cell.angle_gamma   90.00
#
_symmetry.space_group_name_H-M   'P 1'
#
loop_
_entity.id
_entity.type
_entity.pdbx_description
1 polymer ?
#
loop_
_entity_poly.entity_id
_entity_poly.type
_entity_poly.pdbx_seq_one_letter_code
_entity_poly.pdbx_strand_id
1 'polypeptide(L)'
;MSGYGHPVTDPHPLDPLTADEIRHVQALLEREREVRRPAWRIASVELAEPSKDVVRAHRAGDAVARAARVVLWRTGDGLAFVAGLSLTD
;
A
#
# COMPACT_ATOMS: atom_id res chain seq x y z
N MET A 1 17.79 8.56 18.73
CA MET A 1 16.56 8.60 17.90
C MET A 1 16.85 7.94 16.56
N SER A 2 16.81 6.61 16.49
CA SER A 2 17.25 5.85 15.31
C SER A 2 16.34 4.64 15.12
N GLY A 3 15.86 4.44 13.88
CA GLY A 3 15.39 3.15 13.36
C GLY A 3 13.88 2.88 13.36
N TYR A 4 13.09 3.56 12.52
CA TYR A 4 11.82 2.98 12.04
C TYR A 4 12.00 2.53 10.60
N GLY A 5 12.29 1.24 10.45
CA GLY A 5 12.62 0.57 9.21
C GLY A 5 13.50 -0.63 9.49
N HIS A 6 13.08 -1.50 10.42
CA HIS A 6 13.74 -2.79 10.53
C HIS A 6 13.43 -3.59 9.26
N PRO A 7 14.44 -4.15 8.58
CA PRO A 7 14.18 -5.17 7.58
C PRO A 7 13.41 -6.30 8.29
N VAL A 8 12.21 -6.60 7.80
CA VAL A 8 11.41 -7.67 8.38
C VAL A 8 12.06 -8.99 7.98
N THR A 9 12.75 -9.62 8.93
CA THR A 9 13.48 -10.87 8.70
C THR A 9 12.58 -12.08 8.50
N ASP A 10 11.28 -11.93 8.80
CA ASP A 10 10.22 -12.92 8.51
C ASP A 10 8.89 -12.17 8.32
N PRO A 11 8.55 -11.76 7.08
CA PRO A 11 7.41 -10.88 6.83
C PRO A 11 6.09 -11.57 7.20
N HIS A 12 5.29 -10.91 8.02
CA HIS A 12 3.95 -11.34 8.37
C HIS A 12 2.90 -10.62 7.49
N PRO A 13 1.81 -11.28 7.06
CA PRO A 13 0.79 -10.67 6.19
C PRO A 13 0.10 -9.42 6.77
N LEU A 14 0.14 -9.25 8.10
CA LEU A 14 -0.40 -8.08 8.81
C LEU A 14 0.64 -7.02 9.16
N ASP A 15 1.90 -7.19 8.76
CA ASP A 15 2.90 -6.16 8.98
C ASP A 15 2.49 -4.87 8.26
N PRO A 16 2.71 -3.69 8.87
CA PRO A 16 2.38 -2.42 8.25
C PRO A 16 3.11 -2.28 6.90
N LEU A 17 2.57 -1.43 6.02
CA LEU A 17 3.29 -1.10 4.79
C LEU A 17 4.64 -0.48 5.13
N THR A 18 5.68 -0.96 4.48
CA THR A 18 7.02 -0.39 4.56
C THR A 18 7.08 0.93 3.79
N ALA A 19 8.12 1.73 4.05
CA ALA A 19 8.35 2.97 3.32
C ALA A 19 8.54 2.72 1.81
N ASP A 20 9.19 1.62 1.42
CA ASP A 20 9.40 1.26 0.01
C ASP A 20 8.10 0.82 -0.67
N GLU A 21 7.23 0.10 0.04
CA GLU A 21 5.88 -0.22 -0.45
C GLU A 21 5.04 1.05 -0.67
N ILE A 22 5.11 2.03 0.23
CA ILE A 22 4.40 3.32 0.04
C ILE A 22 4.96 4.10 -1.16
N ARG A 23 6.29 4.08 -1.38
CA ARG A 23 6.90 4.68 -2.59
C ARG A 23 6.44 3.95 -3.86
N HIS A 24 6.34 2.62 -3.81
CA HIS A 24 5.86 1.82 -4.92
C HIS A 24 4.40 2.15 -5.26
N VAL A 25 3.52 2.30 -4.26
CA VAL A 25 2.15 2.79 -4.45
C VAL A 25 2.11 4.11 -5.22
N GLN A 26 2.92 5.09 -4.82
CA GLN A 26 2.98 6.37 -5.52
C GLN A 26 3.40 6.19 -6.99
N ALA A 27 4.44 5.40 -7.24
CA ALA A 27 4.94 5.14 -8.59
C ALA A 27 3.90 4.45 -9.48
N LEU A 28 3.15 3.48 -8.94
CA LEU A 28 2.07 2.79 -9.65
C LEU A 28 0.95 3.76 -10.02
N LEU A 29 0.46 4.55 -9.08
CA LEU A 29 -0.61 5.53 -9.32
C LEU A 29 -0.22 6.58 -10.37
N GLU A 30 1.03 7.03 -10.30
CA GLU A 30 1.59 7.99 -11.23
C GLU A 30 1.73 7.41 -12.65
N ARG A 31 2.24 6.18 -12.76
CA ARG A 31 2.47 5.49 -14.04
C ARG A 31 1.17 5.06 -14.71
N GLU A 32 0.24 4.49 -13.94
CA GLU A 32 -0.93 3.80 -14.48
C GLU A 32 -2.17 4.68 -14.61
N ARG A 33 -2.26 5.76 -13.81
CA ARG A 33 -3.47 6.60 -13.70
C ARG A 33 -3.18 8.09 -13.69
N GLU A 34 -1.93 8.49 -13.94
CA GLU A 34 -1.48 9.89 -14.01
C GLU A 34 -1.83 10.69 -12.74
N VAL A 35 -1.90 10.02 -11.58
CA VAL A 35 -2.19 10.66 -10.30
C VAL A 35 -0.99 11.50 -9.88
N ARG A 36 -1.00 12.78 -10.23
CA ARG A 36 0.08 13.73 -9.98
C ARG A 36 -0.44 15.04 -9.41
N ARG A 37 0.41 15.72 -8.64
CA ARG A 37 0.15 17.11 -8.22
C ARG A 37 0.20 18.06 -9.43
N PRO A 38 -0.56 19.17 -9.41
CA PRO A 38 -1.47 19.60 -8.34
C PRO A 38 -2.90 19.03 -8.47
N ALA A 39 -3.21 18.29 -9.55
CA ALA A 39 -4.55 17.78 -9.84
C ALA A 39 -5.06 16.75 -8.82
N TRP A 40 -4.14 16.09 -8.11
CA TRP A 40 -4.46 15.04 -7.15
C TRP A 40 -3.73 15.20 -5.82
N ARG A 41 -4.37 14.71 -4.75
CA ARG A 41 -3.78 14.49 -3.43
C ARG A 41 -4.05 13.06 -2.97
N ILE A 42 -3.04 12.43 -2.38
CA ILE A 42 -3.20 11.15 -1.69
C ILE A 42 -3.54 11.46 -0.23
N ALA A 43 -4.71 11.03 0.22
CA ALA A 43 -5.22 11.29 1.57
C ALA A 43 -4.80 10.20 2.56
N SER A 44 -4.81 8.94 2.14
CA SER A 44 -4.26 7.82 2.92
C SER A 44 -3.72 6.70 2.03
N VAL A 45 -2.75 5.95 2.57
CA VAL A 45 -2.20 4.72 2.00
C VAL A 45 -2.10 3.72 3.14
N GLU A 46 -2.85 2.63 3.04
CA GLU A 46 -3.00 1.63 4.10
C GLU A 46 -2.79 0.23 3.54
N LEU A 47 -2.36 -0.71 4.37
CA LEU A 47 -2.37 -2.12 4.03
C LEU A 47 -3.81 -2.55 3.73
N ALA A 48 -4.04 -3.14 2.56
CA ALA A 48 -5.26 -3.89 2.34
C ALA A 48 -5.08 -5.25 3.02
N GLU A 49 -5.56 -5.37 4.27
CA GLU A 49 -5.38 -6.59 5.05
C GLU A 49 -5.87 -7.83 4.29
N PRO A 50 -5.07 -8.91 4.26
CA PRO A 50 -5.48 -10.16 3.63
C PRO A 50 -6.72 -10.78 4.30
N SER A 51 -7.32 -11.76 3.63
CA SER A 51 -8.43 -12.51 4.21
C SER A 51 -8.03 -13.21 5.51
N LYS A 52 -9.00 -13.44 6.39
CA LYS A 52 -8.79 -14.16 7.66
C LYS A 52 -8.20 -15.55 7.44
N ASP A 53 -8.56 -16.23 6.35
CA ASP A 53 -8.06 -17.57 6.05
C ASP A 53 -6.58 -17.54 5.68
N VAL A 54 -6.13 -16.54 4.90
CA VAL A 54 -4.72 -16.33 4.58
C VAL A 54 -3.92 -16.07 5.86
N VAL A 55 -4.41 -15.16 6.72
CA VAL A 55 -3.75 -14.85 7.99
C VAL A 55 -3.67 -16.08 8.90
N ARG A 56 -4.74 -16.88 8.99
CA ARG A 56 -4.79 -18.10 9.82
C ARG A 56 -3.89 -19.21 9.30
N ALA A 57 -3.70 -19.31 7.99
CA ALA A 57 -2.91 -20.36 7.36
C ALA A 57 -1.41 -20.04 7.26
N HIS A 58 -1.03 -18.77 7.41
CA HIS A 58 0.33 -18.30 7.25
C HIS A 58 1.30 -18.95 8.25
N ARG A 59 2.48 -19.32 7.74
CA ARG A 59 3.63 -19.79 8.50
C ARG A 59 4.86 -18.96 8.13
N ALA A 60 5.79 -18.86 9.07
CA ALA A 60 7.11 -18.28 8.85
C ALA A 60 7.74 -18.82 7.56
N GLY A 61 8.22 -17.92 6.70
CA GLY A 61 8.78 -18.24 5.39
C GLY A 61 7.78 -18.42 4.24
N ASP A 62 6.46 -18.41 4.49
CA ASP A 62 5.48 -18.35 3.40
C ASP A 62 5.58 -17.02 2.64
N ALA A 63 5.37 -17.06 1.32
CA ALA A 63 5.28 -15.83 0.53
C ALA A 63 4.08 -14.98 0.99
N VAL A 64 4.30 -13.68 1.14
CA VAL A 64 3.27 -12.73 1.54
C VAL A 64 2.84 -11.89 0.35
N ALA A 65 1.63 -12.11 -0.14
CA ALA A 65 1.01 -11.20 -1.09
C ALA A 65 0.67 -9.88 -0.39
N ARG A 66 1.04 -8.75 -1.00
CA ARG A 66 0.87 -7.40 -0.43
C ARG A 66 0.00 -6.57 -1.34
N ALA A 67 -0.99 -5.91 -0.75
CA ALA A 67 -1.86 -4.97 -1.45
C ALA A 67 -2.07 -3.71 -0.61
N ALA A 68 -2.30 -2.58 -1.26
CA ALA A 68 -2.59 -1.31 -0.62
C ALA A 68 -4.00 -0.83 -0.97
N ARG A 69 -4.65 -0.21 0.02
CA ARG A 69 -5.86 0.60 -0.17
C ARG A 69 -5.47 2.07 -0.09
N VAL A 70 -5.85 2.84 -1.10
CA VAL A 70 -5.48 4.26 -1.22
C VAL A 70 -6.73 5.12 -1.35
N VAL A 71 -6.78 6.19 -0.58
CA VAL A 71 -7.80 7.25 -0.74
C VAL A 71 -7.18 8.42 -1.50
N LEU A 72 -7.80 8.78 -2.61
CA LEU A 72 -7.37 9.85 -3.51
C LEU A 72 -8.39 10.97 -3.52
N TRP A 73 -7.92 12.20 -3.65
CA TRP A 73 -8.75 13.38 -3.82
C TRP A 73 -8.33 14.14 -5.07
N ARG A 74 -9.29 14.37 -5.98
CA ARG A 74 -9.07 15.20 -7.17
C ARG A 74 -9.41 16.64 -6.85
N THR A 75 -8.48 17.55 -7.07
CA THR A 75 -8.57 18.93 -6.60
C THR A 75 -9.45 19.82 -7.47
N GLY A 76 -9.64 19.46 -8.75
CA GLY A 76 -10.45 20.26 -9.69
C GLY A 76 -11.95 20.19 -9.45
N ASP A 77 -12.48 19.01 -9.09
CA ASP A 77 -13.91 18.76 -8.88
C ASP A 77 -14.26 18.39 -7.43
N GLY A 78 -13.25 18.18 -6.58
CA GLY A 78 -13.42 17.83 -5.18
C GLY A 78 -13.78 16.36 -4.94
N LEU A 79 -13.77 15.50 -5.96
CA LEU A 79 -14.19 14.11 -5.82
C LEU A 79 -13.14 13.23 -5.14
N ALA A 80 -13.61 12.32 -4.28
CA ALA A 80 -12.79 11.32 -3.62
C ALA A 80 -12.93 9.95 -4.30
N PHE A 81 -11.82 9.22 -4.39
CA PHE A 81 -11.76 7.89 -4.98
C PHE A 81 -11.03 6.94 -4.05
N VAL A 82 -11.39 5.66 -4.11
CA VAL A 82 -10.69 4.58 -3.41
C VAL A 82 -10.10 3.64 -4.45
N ALA A 83 -8.81 3.34 -4.33
CA ALA A 83 -8.10 2.40 -5.20
C ALA A 83 -7.55 1.23 -4.37
N GLY A 84 -7.66 0.02 -4.93
CA GLY A 84 -6.92 -1.15 -4.47
C GLY A 84 -5.77 -1.42 -5.42
N LEU A 85 -4.56 -1.61 -4.89
CA LEU A 85 -3.34 -1.87 -5.66
C LEU A 85 -2.70 -3.16 -5.18
N SER A 86 -2.37 -4.06 -6.10
CA SER A 86 -1.40 -5.13 -5.81
C SER A 86 0.00 -4.53 -5.76
N LEU A 87 0.82 -4.95 -4.80
CA LEU A 87 2.23 -4.53 -4.65
C LEU A 87 3.20 -5.68 -4.91
N THR A 88 2.70 -6.89 -4.78
CA THR A 88 3.29 -8.12 -5.30
C THR A 88 2.45 -8.49 -6.54
N ASP A 89 3.11 -8.60 -7.69
CA ASP A 89 2.55 -8.73 -9.05
C ASP A 89 2.34 -7.40 -9.80
#